data_AF-A0A2N5A356-F1
#
_entry.id   AF-A0A2N5A356-F1
#
_cell.length_a   1.000
_cell.length_b   1.000
_cell.length_c   1.000
_cell.angle_alpha   90.00
_cell.angle_beta   90.00
_cell.angle_gamma   90.00
#
_symmetry.space_group_name_H-M   'P 1'
#
loop_
_entity.id
_entity.type
_entity.pdbx_description
1 polymer ?
#
loop_
_entity_poly.entity_id
_entity_poly.type
_entity_poly.pdbx_seq_one_letter_code
_entity_poly.pdbx_strand_id
1 'polypeptide(L)'
;DKGQLTYGTAATFMPFEYVKAGKLTGFDIDLINALSKEIQLTPAPMPMEFKGLIPALQGKRLDIINSAMYVNPTRAEQVDFVPYLKIGSRVVVRKGNPANITGRDLSLCGKNIAVTLGGIEESQARADNQRCVEAKKPAINVMTFPAATDSAVAVAQGRADAEFLSTPGTVALFTEKAGMFEAV
;
A
#
# COMPACT_ATOMS: atom_id res chain seq x y z
N ASP A 1 -20.43 -29.07 -12.42
CA ASP A 1 -19.77 -28.55 -11.20
C ASP A 1 -19.27 -27.15 -11.43
N LYS A 2 -19.58 -26.20 -10.54
CA LYS A 2 -18.98 -24.86 -10.60
C LYS A 2 -17.63 -24.93 -9.90
N GLY A 3 -16.54 -24.72 -10.66
CA GLY A 3 -15.17 -24.76 -10.13
C GLY A 3 -14.90 -23.67 -9.09
N GLN A 4 -13.78 -23.78 -8.39
CA GLN A 4 -13.28 -22.73 -7.50
C GLN A 4 -12.34 -21.78 -8.25
N LEU A 5 -12.31 -20.52 -7.83
CA LEU A 5 -11.28 -19.56 -8.22
C LEU A 5 -10.45 -19.23 -6.97
N THR A 6 -9.28 -19.83 -6.89
CA THR A 6 -8.39 -19.71 -5.75
C THR A 6 -7.54 -18.46 -5.90
N TYR A 7 -7.57 -17.56 -4.92
CA TYR A 7 -6.82 -16.31 -5.00
C TYR A 7 -5.96 -16.02 -3.77
N GLY A 8 -4.76 -15.49 -3.98
CA GLY A 8 -3.91 -15.00 -2.91
C GLY A 8 -4.28 -13.58 -2.52
N THR A 9 -4.34 -13.30 -1.22
CA THR A 9 -4.65 -11.96 -0.70
C THR A 9 -3.83 -11.67 0.55
N ALA A 10 -3.20 -10.50 0.62
CA ALA A 10 -2.51 -10.01 1.81
C ALA A 10 -3.37 -8.93 2.46
N ALA A 11 -4.27 -9.35 3.35
CA ALA A 11 -5.38 -8.56 3.89
C ALA A 11 -4.96 -7.48 4.92
N THR A 12 -4.05 -6.60 4.54
CA THR A 12 -3.52 -5.51 5.36
C THR A 12 -3.65 -4.14 4.69
N PHE A 13 -4.17 -4.08 3.46
CA PHE A 13 -4.18 -2.86 2.65
C PHE A 13 -5.58 -2.24 2.54
N MET A 14 -5.98 -1.47 3.55
CA MET A 14 -7.21 -0.68 3.48
C MET A 14 -7.12 0.43 2.41
N PRO A 15 -8.15 0.66 1.59
CA PRO A 15 -9.50 0.07 1.60
C PRO A 15 -9.69 -1.13 0.64
N PHE A 16 -8.60 -1.70 0.11
CA PHE A 16 -8.63 -2.73 -0.93
C PHE A 16 -8.92 -4.13 -0.38
N GLU A 17 -8.02 -4.67 0.42
CA GLU A 17 -8.15 -5.97 1.05
C GLU A 17 -7.68 -5.88 2.50
N TYR A 18 -8.61 -6.09 3.43
CA TYR A 18 -8.33 -6.02 4.86
C TYR A 18 -9.29 -6.91 5.64
N VAL A 19 -8.97 -7.17 6.91
CA VAL A 19 -9.85 -7.91 7.80
C VAL A 19 -10.65 -6.94 8.68
N LYS A 20 -11.99 -7.06 8.64
CA LYS A 20 -12.91 -6.36 9.54
C LYS A 20 -13.80 -7.37 10.24
N ALA A 21 -13.80 -7.35 11.57
CA ALA A 21 -14.57 -8.29 12.41
C ALA A 21 -14.38 -9.76 11.98
N GLY A 22 -13.13 -10.16 11.70
CA GLY A 22 -12.77 -11.53 11.30
C GLY A 22 -13.13 -11.90 9.85
N LYS A 23 -13.57 -10.95 9.01
CA LYS A 23 -13.93 -11.20 7.62
C LYS A 23 -13.06 -10.39 6.66
N LEU A 24 -12.65 -11.02 5.55
CA LEU A 24 -12.07 -10.31 4.41
C LEU A 24 -13.08 -9.29 3.88
N THR A 25 -12.63 -8.05 3.74
CA THR A 25 -13.43 -6.88 3.39
C THR A 25 -12.61 -5.96 2.49
N GLY A 26 -13.29 -5.20 1.65
CA GLY A 26 -12.69 -4.11 0.87
C GLY A 26 -12.97 -4.23 -0.62
N PHE A 27 -12.50 -3.24 -1.38
CA PHE A 27 -12.75 -3.11 -2.80
C PHE A 27 -12.32 -4.36 -3.59
N ASP A 28 -11.14 -4.91 -3.33
CA ASP A 28 -10.63 -6.08 -4.04
C ASP A 28 -11.45 -7.34 -3.71
N ILE A 29 -11.99 -7.42 -2.49
CA ILE A 29 -12.86 -8.53 -2.07
C ILE A 29 -14.23 -8.43 -2.77
N ASP A 30 -14.78 -7.23 -2.88
CA ASP A 30 -16.03 -7.00 -3.62
C ASP A 30 -15.84 -7.26 -5.12
N LEU A 31 -14.70 -6.84 -5.68
CA LEU A 31 -14.33 -7.04 -7.09
C LEU A 31 -14.22 -8.52 -7.42
N ILE A 32 -13.48 -9.32 -6.64
CA ILE A 32 -13.31 -10.75 -6.91
C ILE A 32 -14.62 -11.52 -6.77
N ASN A 33 -15.48 -11.11 -5.82
CA ASN A 33 -16.81 -11.69 -5.65
C ASN A 33 -17.72 -11.39 -6.84
N ALA A 34 -17.67 -10.17 -7.38
CA ALA A 34 -18.42 -9.79 -8.58
C ALA A 34 -17.91 -10.53 -9.82
N LEU A 35 -16.59 -10.55 -10.04
CA LEU A 35 -15.96 -11.26 -11.15
C LEU A 35 -16.29 -12.75 -11.14
N SER A 36 -16.22 -13.39 -9.96
CA SER A 36 -16.50 -14.82 -9.80
C SER A 36 -17.94 -15.18 -10.19
N LYS A 37 -18.90 -14.28 -9.96
CA LYS A 37 -20.30 -14.47 -10.38
C LYS A 37 -20.43 -14.50 -11.90
N GLU A 38 -19.76 -13.59 -12.61
CA GLU A 38 -19.80 -13.52 -14.08
C GLU A 38 -19.21 -14.78 -14.74
N ILE A 39 -18.10 -15.29 -14.20
CA ILE A 39 -17.44 -16.50 -14.71
C ILE A 39 -17.96 -17.81 -14.09
N GLN A 40 -18.98 -17.73 -13.24
CA GLN A 40 -19.65 -18.86 -12.59
C GLN A 40 -18.71 -19.76 -11.75
N LEU A 41 -17.69 -19.16 -11.11
CA LEU A 41 -16.79 -19.84 -10.17
C LEU A 41 -17.07 -19.41 -8.72
N THR A 42 -16.66 -20.23 -7.76
CA THR A 42 -16.73 -19.89 -6.33
C THR A 42 -15.39 -19.31 -5.87
N PRO A 43 -15.34 -18.07 -5.36
CA PRO A 43 -14.08 -17.48 -4.88
C PRO A 43 -13.57 -18.20 -3.63
N ALA A 44 -12.31 -18.60 -3.64
CA ALA A 44 -11.63 -19.32 -2.56
C ALA A 44 -10.37 -18.55 -2.10
N PRO A 45 -10.48 -17.70 -1.06
CA PRO A 45 -9.33 -16.93 -0.58
C PRO A 45 -8.25 -17.81 0.05
N MET A 46 -7.00 -17.47 -0.22
CA MET A 46 -5.82 -17.91 0.53
C MET A 46 -5.09 -16.70 1.12
N PRO A 47 -5.41 -16.33 2.38
CA PRO A 47 -4.69 -15.29 3.09
C PRO A 47 -3.22 -15.66 3.27
N MET A 48 -2.30 -14.75 2.93
CA MET A 48 -0.87 -14.94 3.12
C MET A 48 -0.12 -13.62 3.18
N GLU A 49 1.16 -13.68 3.57
CA GLU A 49 2.08 -12.55 3.50
C GLU A 49 2.28 -12.08 2.05
N PHE A 50 2.33 -10.76 1.83
CA PHE A 50 2.43 -10.16 0.49
C PHE A 50 3.63 -10.71 -0.33
N LYS A 51 4.78 -10.92 0.32
CA LYS A 51 5.98 -11.50 -0.31
C LYS A 51 5.78 -12.92 -0.85
N GLY A 52 4.77 -13.64 -0.35
CA GLY A 52 4.45 -15.02 -0.76
C GLY A 52 3.54 -15.11 -1.98
N LEU A 53 2.91 -14.01 -2.40
CA LEU A 53 1.89 -14.00 -3.45
C LEU A 53 2.42 -14.47 -4.82
N ILE A 54 3.47 -13.82 -5.33
CA ILE A 54 4.08 -14.19 -6.63
C ILE A 54 4.61 -15.63 -6.62
N PRO A 55 5.40 -16.07 -5.62
CA PRO A 55 5.84 -17.47 -5.55
C PRO A 55 4.70 -18.48 -5.48
N ALA A 56 3.59 -18.16 -4.79
CA ALA A 56 2.43 -19.04 -4.72
C ALA A 56 1.68 -19.14 -6.05
N LEU A 57 1.59 -18.05 -6.81
CA LEU A 57 1.04 -18.06 -8.16
C LEU A 57 1.91 -18.87 -9.13
N GLN A 58 3.22 -18.63 -9.15
CA GLN A 58 4.17 -19.38 -9.98
C GLN A 58 4.20 -20.87 -9.63
N GLY A 59 4.09 -21.19 -8.34
CA GLY A 59 3.97 -22.55 -7.82
C GLY A 59 2.60 -23.19 -8.06
N LYS A 60 1.69 -22.53 -8.79
CA LYS A 60 0.33 -23.00 -9.11
C LYS A 60 -0.52 -23.36 -7.88
N ARG A 61 -0.22 -22.74 -6.73
CA ARG A 61 -1.07 -22.86 -5.54
C ARG A 61 -2.29 -21.95 -5.62
N LEU A 62 -2.21 -20.88 -6.40
CA LEU A 62 -3.26 -19.89 -6.60
C LEU A 62 -3.56 -19.79 -8.10
N ASP A 63 -4.80 -19.47 -8.45
CA ASP A 63 -5.17 -19.16 -9.83
C ASP A 63 -4.84 -17.69 -10.14
N ILE A 64 -5.07 -16.78 -9.19
CA ILE A 64 -4.77 -15.35 -9.32
C ILE A 64 -4.23 -14.74 -8.02
N ILE A 65 -3.69 -13.52 -8.13
CA ILE A 65 -3.40 -12.65 -6.99
C ILE A 65 -4.46 -11.53 -6.96
N ASN A 66 -5.12 -11.34 -5.82
CA ASN A 66 -6.12 -10.27 -5.60
C ASN A 66 -5.74 -9.52 -4.32
N SER A 67 -4.85 -8.54 -4.47
CA SER A 67 -4.19 -7.83 -3.36
C SER A 67 -3.58 -6.48 -3.76
N ALA A 68 -4.30 -5.71 -4.58
CA ALA A 68 -3.94 -4.37 -5.05
C ALA A 68 -2.46 -4.20 -5.43
N MET A 69 -1.90 -5.25 -6.04
CA MET A 69 -0.47 -5.34 -6.28
C MET A 69 -0.09 -4.35 -7.38
N TYR A 70 0.69 -3.34 -7.00
CA TYR A 70 1.25 -2.40 -7.96
C TYR A 70 2.05 -3.14 -9.04
N VAL A 71 1.73 -2.82 -10.30
CA VAL A 71 2.51 -3.22 -11.47
C VAL A 71 3.86 -2.51 -11.41
N ASN A 72 4.94 -3.28 -11.54
CA ASN A 72 6.29 -2.75 -11.78
C ASN A 72 7.07 -3.71 -12.69
N PRO A 73 8.17 -3.26 -13.32
CA PRO A 73 8.92 -4.08 -14.27
C PRO A 73 9.37 -5.42 -13.70
N THR A 74 9.96 -5.42 -12.50
CA THR A 74 10.46 -6.63 -11.84
C THR A 74 9.36 -7.67 -11.57
N ARG A 75 8.13 -7.25 -11.27
CA ARG A 75 6.99 -8.15 -11.09
C ARG A 75 6.40 -8.58 -12.42
N ALA A 76 6.33 -7.68 -13.40
CA ALA A 76 5.81 -7.97 -14.73
C ALA A 76 6.69 -8.96 -15.52
N GLU A 77 7.98 -9.08 -15.16
CA GLU A 77 8.86 -10.15 -15.64
C GLU A 77 8.49 -11.54 -15.07
N GLN A 78 7.78 -11.59 -13.93
CA GLN A 78 7.50 -12.82 -13.19
C GLN A 78 6.08 -13.34 -13.37
N VAL A 79 5.10 -12.44 -13.57
CA VAL A 79 3.67 -12.75 -13.66
C VAL A 79 2.97 -11.75 -14.58
N ASP A 80 1.88 -12.18 -15.23
CA ASP A 80 1.01 -11.29 -16.00
C ASP A 80 0.11 -10.45 -15.08
N PHE A 81 -0.23 -9.24 -15.55
CA PHE A 81 -1.10 -8.31 -14.83
C PHE A 81 -2.33 -7.93 -15.65
N VAL A 82 -3.47 -7.83 -14.96
CA VAL A 82 -4.68 -7.17 -15.46
C VAL A 82 -4.89 -5.89 -14.66
N PRO A 83 -4.45 -4.72 -15.15
CA PRO A 83 -4.60 -3.46 -14.42
C PRO A 83 -6.07 -3.03 -14.40
N TYR A 84 -6.63 -2.80 -13.21
CA TYR A 84 -8.04 -2.42 -13.02
C TYR A 84 -8.25 -1.06 -12.35
N LEU A 85 -7.19 -0.47 -11.77
CA LEU A 85 -7.26 0.84 -11.12
C LEU A 85 -5.94 1.58 -11.24
N LYS A 86 -6.02 2.90 -11.45
CA LYS A 86 -4.86 3.80 -11.41
C LYS A 86 -4.90 4.63 -10.14
N ILE A 87 -3.91 4.45 -9.27
CA ILE A 87 -3.77 5.16 -8.00
C ILE A 87 -2.41 5.82 -7.87
N GLY A 88 -2.36 6.94 -7.16
CA GLY A 88 -1.12 7.66 -6.85
C GLY A 88 -0.69 7.45 -5.39
N SER A 89 0.48 7.98 -5.06
CA SER A 89 0.97 8.14 -3.69
C SER A 89 0.82 9.61 -3.27
N ARG A 90 0.55 9.83 -1.97
CA ARG A 90 0.44 11.14 -1.33
C ARG A 90 1.43 11.20 -0.17
N VAL A 91 1.95 12.41 0.07
CA VAL A 91 2.68 12.71 1.29
C VAL A 91 1.67 13.20 2.31
N VAL A 92 1.51 12.45 3.39
CA VAL A 92 0.58 12.77 4.47
C VAL A 92 1.36 13.23 5.68
N VAL A 93 1.00 14.40 6.19
CA VAL A 93 1.61 15.05 7.36
C VAL A 93 0.57 15.26 8.45
N ARG A 94 1.03 15.55 9.68
CA ARG A 94 0.13 16.07 10.72
C ARG A 94 -0.51 17.38 10.25
N LYS A 95 -1.75 17.61 10.68
CA LYS A 95 -2.46 18.87 10.41
C LYS A 95 -1.61 20.08 10.79
N GLY A 96 -1.57 21.09 9.91
CA GLY A 96 -0.75 22.28 10.07
C GLY A 96 0.70 22.12 9.64
N ASN A 97 1.09 20.94 9.15
CA ASN A 97 2.39 20.64 8.54
C ASN A 97 3.59 21.18 9.35
N PRO A 98 3.80 20.73 10.60
CA PRO A 98 4.85 21.28 11.47
C PRO A 98 6.27 21.09 10.93
N ALA A 99 6.46 20.15 10.00
CA ALA A 99 7.74 19.88 9.36
C ALA A 99 8.01 20.73 8.10
N ASN A 100 7.03 21.51 7.64
CA ASN A 100 7.06 22.31 6.40
C ASN A 100 7.40 21.48 5.14
N ILE A 101 6.82 20.29 5.03
CA ILE A 101 7.01 19.40 3.88
C ILE A 101 6.09 19.84 2.75
N THR A 102 6.61 19.98 1.53
CA THR A 102 5.88 20.48 0.36
C THR A 102 5.58 19.41 -0.69
N GLY A 103 5.86 18.15 -0.35
CA GLY A 103 5.64 16.99 -1.21
C GLY A 103 6.90 16.14 -1.34
N ARG A 104 7.04 15.41 -2.46
CA ARG A 104 8.21 14.58 -2.76
C ARG A 104 9.34 15.37 -3.40
N ASP A 105 9.80 16.40 -2.70
CA ASP A 105 10.90 17.28 -3.08
C ASP A 105 11.97 17.35 -1.97
N LEU A 106 12.88 18.34 -2.05
CA LEU A 106 13.98 18.48 -1.09
C LEU A 106 13.55 18.94 0.32
N SER A 107 12.28 19.27 0.54
CA SER A 107 11.72 19.52 1.89
C SER A 107 11.74 18.27 2.78
N LEU A 108 11.84 17.08 2.17
CA LEU A 108 11.97 15.80 2.88
C LEU A 108 13.35 15.56 3.48
N CYS A 109 14.39 16.26 3.02
CA CYS A 109 15.76 15.97 3.44
C CYS A 109 15.94 16.23 4.95
N GLY A 110 16.49 15.23 5.66
CA GLY A 110 16.64 15.27 7.12
C GLY A 110 15.37 14.95 7.91
N LYS A 111 14.28 14.54 7.25
CA LYS A 111 13.01 14.18 7.89
C LYS A 111 12.89 12.68 8.16
N ASN A 112 12.02 12.33 9.09
CA ASN A 112 11.59 10.97 9.35
C ASN A 112 10.35 10.65 8.49
N ILE A 113 10.47 9.68 7.57
CA ILE A 113 9.40 9.33 6.63
C ILE A 113 8.95 7.90 6.87
N ALA A 114 7.69 7.74 7.25
CA ALA A 114 7.06 6.44 7.49
C ALA A 114 6.51 5.83 6.20
N VAL A 115 6.74 4.53 6.00
CA VAL A 115 6.28 3.77 4.82
C VAL A 115 5.92 2.34 5.20
N THR A 116 5.04 1.71 4.44
CA THR A 116 4.75 0.28 4.58
C THR A 116 5.88 -0.56 3.97
N LEU A 117 6.40 -1.52 4.72
CA LEU A 117 7.46 -2.43 4.30
C LEU A 117 7.06 -3.22 3.04
N GLY A 118 7.90 -3.22 2.01
CA GLY A 118 7.66 -3.91 0.74
C GLY A 118 6.67 -3.21 -0.20
N GLY A 119 6.11 -2.07 0.23
CA GLY A 119 5.25 -1.22 -0.58
C GLY A 119 6.04 -0.43 -1.63
N ILE A 120 5.33 0.10 -2.63
CA ILE A 120 5.96 0.96 -3.65
C ILE A 120 6.43 2.28 -3.03
N GLU A 121 5.74 2.73 -1.99
CA GLU A 121 6.05 3.91 -1.19
C GLU A 121 7.41 3.81 -0.49
N GLU A 122 7.83 2.61 -0.09
CA GLU A 122 9.18 2.41 0.46
C GLU A 122 10.25 2.68 -0.61
N SER A 123 10.06 2.14 -1.82
CA SER A 123 10.97 2.35 -2.94
C SER A 123 11.03 3.84 -3.32
N GLN A 124 9.88 4.53 -3.26
CA GLN A 124 9.79 5.98 -3.44
C GLN A 124 10.56 6.76 -2.38
N ALA A 125 10.40 6.44 -1.09
CA ALA A 125 11.13 7.10 0.00
C ALA A 125 12.64 6.87 -0.08
N ARG A 126 13.08 5.66 -0.47
CA ARG A 126 14.49 5.35 -0.70
C ARG A 126 15.08 6.12 -1.88
N ALA A 127 14.33 6.27 -2.98
CA ALA A 127 14.73 7.11 -4.11
C ALA A 127 14.82 8.60 -3.72
N ASP A 128 13.90 9.08 -2.89
CA ASP A 128 13.91 10.46 -2.38
C ASP A 128 15.10 10.71 -1.46
N ASN A 129 15.47 9.73 -0.63
CA ASN A 129 16.67 9.79 0.18
C ASN A 129 17.92 9.93 -0.70
N GLN A 130 18.01 9.15 -1.77
CA GLN A 130 19.12 9.24 -2.71
C GLN A 130 19.22 10.63 -3.35
N ARG A 131 18.08 11.23 -3.73
CA ARG A 131 18.04 12.62 -4.23
C ARG A 131 18.56 13.63 -3.19
N CYS A 132 18.25 13.44 -1.91
CA CYS A 132 18.78 14.28 -0.83
C CYS A 132 20.30 14.15 -0.69
N VAL A 133 20.84 12.94 -0.74
CA VAL A 133 22.29 12.67 -0.66
C VAL A 133 23.02 13.29 -1.84
N GLU A 134 22.50 13.13 -3.08
CA GLU A 134 23.06 13.73 -4.29
C GLU A 134 23.05 15.25 -4.25
N ALA A 135 22.01 15.85 -3.65
CA ALA A 135 21.91 17.28 -3.39
C ALA A 135 22.78 17.76 -2.21
N LYS A 136 23.60 16.89 -1.60
CA LYS A 136 24.43 17.17 -0.42
C LYS A 136 23.62 17.71 0.78
N LYS A 137 22.37 17.25 0.91
CA LYS A 137 21.48 17.55 2.04
C LYS A 137 21.46 16.37 3.03
N PRO A 138 20.98 16.58 4.27
CA PRO A 138 20.80 15.49 5.23
C PRO A 138 19.94 14.37 4.64
N ALA A 139 20.34 13.12 4.89
CA ALA A 139 19.59 11.94 4.47
C ALA A 139 18.20 11.90 5.12
N ILE A 140 17.24 11.32 4.41
CA ILE A 140 15.93 10.94 4.95
C ILE A 140 16.13 9.72 5.85
N ASN A 141 15.50 9.73 7.02
CA ASN A 141 15.35 8.52 7.82
C ASN A 141 14.07 7.78 7.39
N VAL A 142 14.23 6.74 6.58
CA VAL A 142 13.10 5.92 6.09
C VAL A 142 12.72 4.89 7.15
N MET A 143 11.55 5.08 7.76
CA MET A 143 10.99 4.21 8.80
C MET A 143 9.99 3.24 8.17
N THR A 144 10.27 1.94 8.19
CA THR A 144 9.38 0.91 7.65
C THR A 144 8.47 0.35 8.74
N PHE A 145 7.20 0.15 8.39
CA PHE A 145 6.18 -0.43 9.28
C PHE A 145 5.46 -1.61 8.62
N PRO A 146 4.93 -2.57 9.41
CA PRO A 146 4.17 -3.69 8.85
C PRO A 146 2.87 -3.28 8.15
N ALA A 147 2.19 -2.23 8.64
CA ALA A 147 0.93 -1.75 8.08
C ALA A 147 0.89 -0.21 7.98
N ALA A 148 0.11 0.32 7.04
CA ALA A 148 -0.10 1.75 6.88
C ALA A 148 -0.72 2.42 8.12
N THR A 149 -1.53 1.69 8.88
CA THR A 149 -2.08 2.18 10.16
C THR A 149 -1.00 2.47 11.19
N ASP A 150 0.09 1.70 11.20
CA ASP A 150 1.21 1.91 12.12
C ASP A 150 2.05 3.13 11.69
N SER A 151 2.23 3.33 10.39
CA SER A 151 2.84 4.54 9.81
C SER A 151 2.06 5.79 10.22
N ALA A 152 0.73 5.78 10.08
CA ALA A 152 -0.12 6.90 10.45
C ALA A 152 -0.05 7.20 11.95
N VAL A 153 0.04 6.17 12.80
CA VAL A 153 0.28 6.33 14.25
C VAL A 153 1.64 6.99 14.52
N ALA A 154 2.69 6.60 13.81
CA ALA A 154 4.01 7.23 13.96
C ALA A 154 3.99 8.72 13.57
N VAL A 155 3.24 9.09 12.51
CA VAL A 155 3.02 10.49 12.13
C VAL A 155 2.21 11.21 13.21
N ALA A 156 1.11 10.64 13.70
CA ALA A 156 0.29 11.27 14.75
C ALA A 156 1.09 11.54 16.04
N GLN A 157 2.01 10.65 16.40
CA GLN A 157 2.82 10.74 17.61
C GLN A 157 4.05 11.64 17.51
N GLY A 158 4.35 12.22 16.34
CA GLY A 158 5.57 13.02 16.20
C GLY A 158 6.84 12.22 15.90
N ARG A 159 6.77 10.89 15.82
CA ARG A 159 7.94 10.05 15.52
C ARG A 159 8.34 10.15 14.04
N ALA A 160 7.34 10.21 13.16
CA ALA A 160 7.52 10.52 11.75
C ALA A 160 7.01 11.95 11.45
N ASP A 161 7.66 12.61 10.50
CA ASP A 161 7.26 13.92 9.99
C ASP A 161 6.18 13.80 8.92
N ALA A 162 6.28 12.75 8.10
CA ALA A 162 5.27 12.39 7.10
C ALA A 162 5.20 10.87 6.92
N GLU A 163 4.13 10.41 6.29
CA GLU A 163 4.07 9.09 5.67
C GLU A 163 3.82 9.21 4.17
N PHE A 164 4.28 8.22 3.40
CA PHE A 164 3.82 8.05 2.03
C PHE A 164 2.70 7.02 2.02
N LEU A 165 1.56 7.42 1.48
CA LEU A 165 0.34 6.62 1.52
C LEU A 165 -0.36 6.67 0.16
N SER A 166 -0.96 5.56 -0.26
CA SER A 166 -1.75 5.53 -1.49
C SER A 166 -2.90 6.55 -1.44
N THR A 167 -3.35 7.02 -2.59
CA THR A 167 -4.45 8.01 -2.66
C THR A 167 -5.73 7.47 -2.00
N PRO A 168 -6.16 6.22 -2.21
CA PRO A 168 -7.30 5.65 -1.48
C PRO A 168 -7.03 5.48 0.02
N GLY A 169 -5.82 5.07 0.40
CA GLY A 169 -5.43 4.99 1.81
C GLY A 169 -5.50 6.36 2.50
N THR A 170 -5.09 7.42 1.81
CA THR A 170 -5.17 8.81 2.30
C THR A 170 -6.62 9.24 2.52
N VAL A 171 -7.51 8.93 1.58
CA VAL A 171 -8.95 9.23 1.73
C VAL A 171 -9.55 8.44 2.90
N ALA A 172 -9.21 7.15 3.03
CA ALA A 172 -9.65 6.32 4.15
C ALA A 172 -9.17 6.90 5.49
N LEU A 173 -7.88 7.25 5.58
CA LEU A 173 -7.29 7.85 6.77
C LEU A 173 -7.99 9.17 7.15
N PHE A 174 -8.25 10.05 6.18
CA PHE A 174 -8.92 11.33 6.45
C PHE A 174 -10.37 11.15 6.89
N THR A 175 -11.03 10.08 6.42
CA THR A 175 -12.38 9.73 6.85
C THR A 175 -12.39 9.21 8.29
N GLU A 176 -11.44 8.34 8.65
CA GLU A 176 -11.37 7.74 9.99
C GLU A 176 -10.79 8.68 11.05
N LYS A 177 -9.89 9.59 10.65
CA LYS A 177 -9.11 10.48 11.51
C LYS A 177 -9.28 11.95 11.09
N ALA A 178 -10.53 12.36 10.92
CA ALA A 178 -10.88 13.69 10.44
C ALA A 178 -10.16 14.80 11.22
N GLY A 179 -9.52 15.72 10.49
CA GLY A 179 -8.82 16.88 11.05
C GLY A 179 -7.45 16.60 11.68
N MET A 180 -6.99 15.34 11.77
CA MET A 180 -5.68 15.01 12.35
C MET A 180 -4.52 15.14 11.36
N PHE A 181 -4.80 14.96 10.07
CA PHE A 181 -3.80 14.89 8.99
C PHE A 181 -4.17 15.81 7.83
N GLU A 182 -3.19 16.11 6.99
CA GLU A 182 -3.39 16.71 5.67
C GLU A 182 -2.38 16.17 4.65
N ALA A 183 -2.72 16.27 3.38
CA ALA A 183 -1.86 15.84 2.29
C ALA A 183 -1.20 17.07 1.66
N VAL A 184 0.08 16.93 1.30
CA VAL A 184 0.91 17.98 0.69
C VAL A 184 1.49 17.52 -0.65
#